data_AF-A0A9D6EL33-F1
#
_entry.id   AF-A0A9D6EL33-F1
#
_cell.length_a   1.000
_cell.length_b   1.000
_cell.length_c   1.000
_cell.angle_alpha   90.00
_cell.angle_beta   90.00
_cell.angle_gamma   90.00
#
_symmetry.space_group_name_H-M   'P 1'
#
loop_
_entity.id
_entity.type
_entity.pdbx_description
1 polymer ?
#
loop_
_entity_poly.entity_id
_entity_poly.type
_entity_poly.pdbx_seq_one_letter_code
_entity_poly.pdbx_strand_id
1 'polypeptide(L)' 'ALRKIPGSDRLLQGARDRNPSGRITTPADVAEAIATLAASDSGWLTGNVIGVDGGEDIVG' A
#
# COMPACT_ATOMS: atom_id res chain seq x y z
N ALA A 1 -7.78 13.99 -1.60
CA ALA A 1 -6.60 14.51 -2.32
C ALA A 1 -6.64 14.18 -3.81
N LEU A 2 -6.85 12.91 -4.18
CA LEU A 2 -6.76 12.42 -5.56
C LEU A 2 -7.63 13.17 -6.60
N ARG A 3 -8.86 13.58 -6.23
CA ARG A 3 -9.78 14.35 -7.10
C ARG A 3 -9.22 15.68 -7.62
N LYS A 4 -8.13 16.19 -7.03
CA LYS A 4 -7.47 17.43 -7.47
C LYS A 4 -6.44 17.20 -8.59
N ILE A 5 -6.13 15.95 -8.92
CA ILE A 5 -5.15 15.59 -9.95
C ILE A 5 -5.91 15.36 -11.26
N PRO A 6 -5.64 16.15 -12.33
CA PRO A 6 -6.18 15.88 -13.65
C PRO A 6 -5.81 14.47 -14.11
N GLY A 7 -6.80 13.70 -14.60
CA GLY A 7 -6.57 12.31 -15.05
C GLY A 7 -6.44 11.27 -13.91
N SER A 8 -6.79 11.63 -12.67
CA SER A 8 -6.74 10.71 -11.52
C SER A 8 -7.54 9.42 -11.69
N ASP A 9 -8.60 9.41 -12.50
CA ASP A 9 -9.38 8.20 -12.77
C ASP A 9 -8.55 7.14 -13.50
N ARG A 10 -7.68 7.54 -14.44
CA ARG A 10 -6.77 6.60 -15.12
C ARG A 10 -5.72 6.03 -14.18
N LEU A 11 -5.23 6.85 -13.25
CA LEU A 11 -4.28 6.41 -12.23
C LEU A 11 -4.93 5.38 -11.29
N LEU A 12 -6.17 5.62 -10.88
CA LEU A 12 -6.96 4.68 -10.07
C LEU A 12 -7.19 3.36 -10.80
N GLN A 13 -7.59 3.43 -12.07
CA GLN A 13 -7.83 2.25 -12.88
C GLN A 13 -6.56 1.41 -13.01
N GLY A 14 -5.44 2.04 -13.39
CA GLY A 14 -4.16 1.34 -13.54
C GLY A 14 -3.60 0.79 -12.22
N ALA A 15 -3.83 1.44 -11.09
CA ALA A 15 -3.48 0.89 -9.77
C ALA A 15 -4.34 -0.33 -9.43
N ARG A 16 -5.66 -0.24 -9.66
CA ARG A 16 -6.58 -1.35 -9.42
C ARG A 16 -6.26 -2.58 -10.28
N ASP A 17 -5.91 -2.36 -11.55
CA ASP A 17 -5.65 -3.43 -12.50
C ASP A 17 -4.31 -4.13 -12.23
N ARG A 18 -3.30 -3.40 -11.73
CA ARG A 18 -1.99 -3.96 -11.34
C ARG A 18 -2.01 -4.62 -9.97
N ASN A 19 -2.83 -4.13 -9.04
CA ASN A 19 -2.89 -4.70 -7.70
C ASN A 19 -3.48 -6.12 -7.74
N PRO A 20 -2.74 -7.16 -7.31
CA PRO A 20 -3.22 -8.55 -7.28
C PRO A 20 -4.55 -8.76 -6.54
N SER A 21 -4.88 -7.89 -5.58
CA SER A 21 -6.14 -7.95 -4.82
C SER A 21 -7.33 -7.33 -5.57
N GLY A 22 -7.15 -6.80 -6.79
CA GLY A 22 -8.20 -6.23 -7.63
C GLY A 22 -8.82 -4.94 -7.07
N ARG A 23 -8.15 -4.30 -6.12
CA ARG A 23 -8.55 -3.04 -5.47
C ARG A 23 -7.34 -2.14 -5.26
N ILE A 24 -7.59 -0.86 -5.04
CA ILE A 24 -6.53 0.07 -4.62
C ILE A 24 -6.17 -0.14 -3.15
N THR A 25 -4.90 0.04 -2.83
CA THR A 25 -4.43 0.20 -1.45
C THR A 25 -5.08 1.44 -0.83
N THR A 26 -5.52 1.29 0.41
CA THR A 26 -6.16 2.34 1.20
C THR A 26 -5.29 2.73 2.39
N PRO A 27 -5.48 3.92 2.98
CA PRO A 27 -4.77 4.28 4.21
C PRO A 27 -4.96 3.29 5.36
N ALA A 28 -6.10 2.60 5.43
CA ALA A 28 -6.37 1.62 6.47
C ALA A 28 -5.44 0.40 6.37
N ASP A 29 -5.12 -0.05 5.16
CA ASP A 29 -4.21 -1.19 4.94
C ASP A 29 -2.81 -0.91 5.47
N VAL A 30 -2.31 0.31 5.22
CA VAL A 30 -1.02 0.76 5.73
C VAL A 30 -1.05 0.94 7.25
N ALA A 31 -2.15 1.49 7.78
CA ALA A 31 -2.30 1.72 9.22
C ALA A 31 -2.31 0.39 10.01
N GLU A 32 -2.96 -0.64 9.50
CA GLU A 32 -2.96 -1.98 10.11
C GLU A 32 -1.55 -2.58 10.19
N ALA A 33 -0.76 -2.47 9.12
CA ALA A 33 0.62 -2.94 9.11
C ALA A 33 1.50 -2.17 10.10
N ILE A 34 1.35 -0.84 10.17
CA ILE A 34 2.06 0.00 11.14
C ILE A 34 1.70 -0.41 12.57
N ALA A 35 0.40 -0.56 12.87
CA ALA A 35 -0.07 -0.94 14.19
C ALA A 35 0.49 -2.32 14.60
N THR A 36 0.52 -3.26 13.66
CA THR A 36 1.07 -4.60 13.88
C THR A 36 2.57 -4.56 14.20
N LEU A 37 3.35 -3.79 13.44
CA LEU A 37 4.79 -3.65 13.68
C LEU A 37 5.07 -2.93 15.00
N ALA A 38 4.33 -1.86 15.31
CA ALA A 38 4.47 -1.10 16.54
C ALA A 38 4.06 -1.89 17.79
N ALA A 39 3.15 -2.85 17.65
CA ALA A 39 2.74 -3.75 18.73
C ALA A 39 3.70 -4.94 18.91
N SER A 40 4.70 -5.11 18.04
CA SER A 40 5.66 -6.21 18.16
C SER A 40 6.72 -5.91 19.24
N ASP A 41 7.06 -6.91 20.05
CA ASP A 41 8.15 -6.82 21.04
C ASP A 41 9.55 -6.95 20.41
N SER A 42 9.64 -6.89 19.07
CA SER A 42 10.90 -7.11 18.36
C SER A 42 11.77 -5.86 18.34
N GLY A 43 12.71 -5.78 19.28
CA GLY A 43 13.77 -4.76 19.25
C GLY A 43 14.83 -4.96 18.15
N TRP A 44 14.75 -6.05 17.40
CA TRP A 44 15.77 -6.45 16.42
C TRP A 44 15.41 -6.10 14.96
N LEU A 45 14.14 -5.79 14.70
CA LEU A 45 13.68 -5.43 13.36
C LEU A 45 13.97 -3.95 13.07
N THR A 46 15.01 -3.69 12.29
CA THR A 46 15.42 -2.32 11.92
C THR A 46 16.03 -2.28 10.52
N GLY A 47 16.03 -1.10 9.87
CA GLY A 47 16.69 -0.86 8.58
C GLY A 47 16.00 -1.46 7.34
N ASN A 48 14.77 -1.95 7.46
CA ASN A 48 14.02 -2.56 6.37
C ASN A 48 13.02 -1.58 5.74
N VAL A 49 12.75 -1.77 4.45
CA VAL A 49 11.58 -1.20 3.75
C VAL A 49 10.57 -2.31 3.58
N ILE A 50 9.36 -2.12 4.13
CA ILE A 50 8.28 -3.10 4.06
C ILE A 50 7.21 -2.57 3.10
N GLY A 51 7.02 -3.24 1.97
CA GLY A 51 5.98 -2.93 1.00
C GLY A 51 4.59 -3.30 1.53
N VAL A 52 3.68 -2.35 1.53
CA VAL A 52 2.26 -2.54 1.89
C VAL A 52 1.39 -2.07 0.73
N ASP A 53 1.41 -2.84 -0.34
CA ASP A 53 0.86 -2.46 -1.65
C ASP A 53 0.00 -3.58 -2.27
N GLY A 54 -0.27 -4.66 -1.53
CA GLY A 54 -1.00 -5.82 -2.05
C GLY A 54 -0.24 -6.61 -3.13
N GLY A 55 1.07 -6.39 -3.28
CA GLY A 55 1.93 -7.03 -4.27
C GLY A 55 2.05 -6.28 -5.60
N GLU A 56 1.53 -5.04 -5.69
CA GLU A 56 1.55 -4.22 -6.89
C GLU A 56 2.97 -4.01 -7.47
N ASP A 57 3.98 -3.82 -6.62
CA ASP A 57 5.39 -3.61 -7.02
C ASP A 57 6.06 -4.88 -7.56
N ILE A 58 5.53 -6.06 -7.23
CA ILE A 58 6.12 -7.35 -7.63
C ILE A 58 5.56 -7.82 -8.98
N VAL A 59 4.28 -7.53 -9.24
CA VAL A 59 3.60 -7.96 -10.48
C VAL A 59 3.58 -6.88 -11.56
N GLY A 60 3.89 -5.63 -11.21
CA GLY A 60 3.81 -4.45 -12.07
C GLY A 60 5.13 -4.02 -12.67
#